data_AF-A0A838F7P7-F1
#
_entry.id   AF-A0A838F7P7-F1
#
_cell.length_a   1.000
_cell.length_b   1.000
_cell.length_c   1.000
_cell.angle_alpha   90.00
_cell.angle_beta   90.00
_cell.angle_gamma   90.00
#
_symmetry.space_group_name_H-M   'P 1'
#
loop_
_entity.id
_entity.type
_entity.pdbx_description
1 polymer ?
#
loop_
_entity_poly.entity_id
_entity_poly.type
_entity_poly.pdbx_seq_one_letter_code
_entity_poly.pdbx_strand_id
1 'polypeptide(L)'
;PYEVYGKISFEEVIETGGDCLSRYLVRMEEMRQSLSIIEQLIDNIPEGDFQAKTKAVLKLPKGEFYSRVETARGEFGVYIISEGGTTPYRIKFRSPGFSNLSALNHMAKGSKIGDLIAIMGTLDLVIPDIDR
;
A
#
# COMPACT_ATOMS: atom_id res chain seq x y z
N PRO A 1 10.33 5.56 -7.41
CA PRO A 1 10.02 4.27 -8.08
C PRO A 1 10.82 3.12 -7.46
N TYR A 2 10.14 2.08 -6.98
CA TYR A 2 10.76 0.83 -6.53
C TYR A 2 10.70 -0.23 -7.64
N GLU A 3 11.58 -1.23 -7.58
CA GLU A 3 11.61 -2.36 -8.50
C GLU A 3 11.64 -1.94 -9.99
N VAL A 4 10.74 -2.52 -10.81
CA VAL A 4 10.67 -2.28 -12.25
C VAL A 4 9.70 -1.17 -12.64
N TYR A 5 8.98 -0.56 -11.70
CA TYR A 5 8.00 0.50 -11.99
C TYR A 5 8.60 1.71 -12.70
N GLY A 6 9.91 1.94 -12.61
CA GLY A 6 10.59 2.99 -13.38
C GLY A 6 10.72 2.71 -14.88
N LYS A 7 10.33 1.51 -15.35
CA LYS A 7 10.38 1.08 -16.75
C LYS A 7 8.98 0.85 -17.36
N ILE A 8 7.93 1.07 -16.58
CA ILE A 8 6.54 0.81 -16.96
C ILE A 8 5.86 2.16 -17.20
N SER A 9 4.97 2.23 -18.19
CA SER A 9 4.18 3.42 -18.45
C SER A 9 2.78 3.23 -17.86
N PHE A 10 2.36 4.14 -16.99
CA PHE A 10 0.99 4.22 -16.50
C PHE A 10 0.69 5.67 -16.11
N GLU A 11 -0.59 6.00 -16.01
CA GLU A 11 -1.02 7.33 -15.62
C GLU A 11 -1.36 7.37 -14.13
N GLU A 12 -0.89 8.41 -13.44
CA GLU A 12 -1.33 8.71 -12.08
C GLU A 12 -2.76 9.25 -12.14
N VAL A 13 -3.70 8.49 -11.58
CA VAL A 13 -5.11 8.86 -11.59
C VAL A 13 -5.36 9.94 -10.55
N ILE A 14 -5.82 11.11 -10.99
CA ILE A 14 -6.09 12.25 -10.12
C ILE A 14 -7.53 12.69 -10.31
N GLU A 15 -8.25 12.80 -9.20
CA GLU A 15 -9.57 13.44 -9.14
C GLU A 15 -9.56 14.59 -8.12
N THR A 16 -10.26 15.67 -8.43
CA THR A 16 -10.21 16.92 -7.63
C THR A 16 -11.48 17.18 -6.81
N GLY A 17 -12.55 16.38 -7.00
CA GLY A 17 -13.82 16.60 -6.31
C GLY A 17 -13.77 16.33 -4.80
N GLY A 18 -12.82 15.52 -4.32
CA GLY A 18 -12.58 15.29 -2.89
C GLY A 18 -13.69 14.54 -2.14
N ASP A 19 -14.74 14.11 -2.84
CA ASP A 19 -15.90 13.42 -2.28
C ASP A 19 -15.80 11.89 -2.43
N CYS A 20 -16.82 11.19 -1.94
CA CYS A 20 -16.89 9.73 -2.03
C CYS A 20 -16.93 9.24 -3.49
N LEU A 21 -17.58 9.99 -4.39
CA LEU A 21 -17.67 9.64 -5.81
C LEU A 21 -16.31 9.76 -6.49
N SER A 22 -15.57 10.84 -6.21
CA SER A 22 -14.20 11.04 -6.69
C SER A 22 -13.30 9.88 -6.28
N ARG A 23 -13.36 9.46 -5.00
CA ARG A 23 -12.62 8.28 -4.55
C ARG A 23 -13.00 7.02 -5.31
N TYR A 24 -14.30 6.80 -5.53
CA TYR A 24 -14.78 5.66 -6.32
C TYR A 24 -14.22 5.68 -7.75
N LEU A 25 -14.29 6.82 -8.44
CA LEU A 25 -13.78 6.97 -9.81
C LEU A 25 -12.28 6.71 -9.88
N VAL A 26 -11.51 7.24 -8.93
CA VAL A 26 -10.07 6.97 -8.83
C VAL A 26 -9.80 5.48 -8.74
N ARG A 27 -10.50 4.75 -7.84
CA ARG A 27 -10.29 3.30 -7.68
C ARG A 27 -10.65 2.51 -8.92
N MET A 28 -11.72 2.90 -9.61
CA MET A 28 -12.11 2.25 -10.85
C MET A 28 -11.04 2.41 -11.93
N GLU A 29 -10.42 3.59 -12.02
CA GLU A 29 -9.38 3.84 -13.00
C GLU A 29 -8.03 3.25 -12.60
N GLU A 30 -7.67 3.25 -11.31
CA GLU A 30 -6.49 2.53 -10.80
C GLU A 30 -6.55 1.03 -11.15
N MET A 31 -7.73 0.42 -11.10
CA MET A 31 -7.90 -0.97 -11.55
C MET A 31 -7.63 -1.13 -13.05
N ARG A 32 -8.03 -0.16 -13.89
CA ARG A 32 -7.74 -0.18 -15.33
C ARG A 32 -6.25 0.00 -15.60
N GLN A 33 -5.60 0.95 -14.90
CA GLN A 33 -4.16 1.15 -15.00
C GLN A 33 -3.40 -0.10 -14.52
N SER A 34 -3.87 -0.77 -13.47
CA SER A 34 -3.30 -2.04 -13.00
C SER A 34 -3.36 -3.13 -14.08
N LEU A 35 -4.47 -3.22 -14.81
CA LEU A 35 -4.59 -4.15 -15.95
C LEU A 35 -3.61 -3.78 -17.06
N SER A 36 -3.49 -2.50 -17.42
CA SER A 36 -2.53 -2.04 -18.42
C SER A 36 -1.08 -2.37 -18.05
N ILE A 37 -0.72 -2.23 -16.77
CA ILE A 37 0.61 -2.61 -16.26
C ILE A 37 0.83 -4.12 -16.45
N ILE A 38 -0.16 -4.95 -16.15
CA ILE A 38 -0.07 -6.41 -16.34
C ILE A 38 0.11 -6.75 -17.82
N GLU A 39 -0.66 -6.14 -18.71
CA GLU A 39 -0.57 -6.36 -20.16
C GLU A 39 0.80 -5.98 -20.73
N GLN A 40 1.42 -4.92 -20.22
CA GLN A 40 2.78 -4.52 -20.63
C GLN A 40 3.85 -5.55 -20.21
N LEU A 41 3.65 -6.23 -19.09
CA LEU A 41 4.66 -7.10 -18.47
C LEU A 41 4.49 -8.58 -18.81
N ILE A 42 3.26 -9.05 -19.04
CA ILE A 42 2.96 -10.48 -19.13
C ILE A 42 3.73 -11.17 -20.27
N ASP A 43 3.91 -10.49 -21.40
CA ASP A 43 4.64 -11.00 -22.56
C ASP A 43 6.17 -10.77 -22.47
N ASN A 44 6.62 -10.01 -21.47
CA ASN A 44 8.01 -9.57 -21.30
C ASN A 44 8.67 -10.13 -20.01
N ILE A 45 8.19 -11.27 -19.50
CA ILE A 45 8.78 -11.92 -18.33
C ILE A 45 10.18 -12.44 -18.70
N PRO A 46 11.25 -11.97 -18.05
CA PRO A 46 12.60 -12.41 -18.37
C PRO A 46 12.81 -13.88 -17.98
N GLU A 47 13.55 -14.62 -18.81
CA GLU A 47 14.02 -15.95 -18.46
C GLU A 47 15.07 -15.89 -17.33
N GLY A 48 15.13 -16.94 -16.50
CA GLY A 48 16.11 -17.05 -15.42
C GLY A 48 15.56 -17.75 -14.17
N ASP A 49 16.34 -17.67 -13.09
CA ASP A 49 15.92 -18.18 -11.79
C ASP A 49 14.74 -17.34 -11.24
N PHE A 50 13.63 -17.99 -10.91
CA PHE A 50 12.45 -17.34 -10.33
C PHE A 50 12.58 -17.08 -8.81
N GLN A 51 13.64 -17.60 -8.18
CA GLN A 51 13.87 -17.49 -6.74
C GLN A 51 15.35 -17.30 -6.43
N ALA A 52 15.66 -16.29 -5.61
CA ALA A 52 17.01 -16.06 -5.13
C ALA A 52 17.45 -17.19 -4.18
N LYS A 53 18.66 -17.72 -4.40
CA LYS A 53 19.29 -18.72 -3.52
C LYS A 53 19.56 -18.08 -2.15
N THR A 54 18.75 -18.45 -1.16
CA THR A 54 18.83 -17.90 0.20
C THR A 54 19.34 -18.95 1.17
N LYS A 55 20.15 -18.54 2.16
CA LYS A 55 20.58 -19.43 3.25
C LYS A 55 19.38 -19.78 4.14
N ALA A 56 19.34 -21.01 4.65
CA ALA A 56 18.28 -21.46 5.56
C ALA A 56 18.16 -20.58 6.83
N VAL A 57 19.28 -20.00 7.27
CA VAL A 57 19.33 -19.03 8.37
C VAL A 57 19.82 -17.69 7.83
N LEU A 58 18.93 -16.70 7.82
CA LEU A 58 19.23 -15.32 7.46
C LEU A 58 19.55 -14.53 8.73
N LYS A 59 20.76 -14.00 8.84
CA LYS A 59 21.13 -13.02 9.87
C LYS A 59 21.06 -11.63 9.25
N LEU A 60 20.25 -10.76 9.84
CA LEU A 60 20.15 -9.38 9.38
C LEU A 60 21.36 -8.59 9.89
N PRO A 61 21.95 -7.68 9.10
CA PRO A 61 22.97 -6.77 9.61
C PRO A 61 22.43 -5.93 10.76
N LYS A 62 23.30 -5.47 11.65
CA LYS A 62 22.91 -4.57 12.74
C LYS A 62 22.58 -3.19 12.17
N GLY A 63 21.45 -2.61 12.58
CA GLY A 63 21.01 -1.29 12.14
C GLY A 63 19.51 -1.13 12.08
N GLU A 64 19.09 0.06 11.64
CA GLU A 64 17.71 0.45 11.43
C GLU A 64 17.41 0.51 9.94
N PHE A 65 16.25 -0.02 9.53
CA PHE A 65 15.84 -0.08 8.14
C PHE A 65 14.38 0.36 8.02
N TYR A 66 14.11 1.26 7.09
CA TYR A 66 12.76 1.64 6.71
C TYR A 66 12.57 1.41 5.22
N SER A 67 11.51 0.70 4.85
CA SER A 67 11.08 0.57 3.46
C SER A 67 9.59 0.81 3.36
N ARG A 68 9.15 1.29 2.20
CA ARG A 68 7.76 1.61 1.91
C ARG A 68 7.36 1.13 0.52
N VAL A 69 6.09 0.75 0.39
CA VAL A 69 5.46 0.37 -0.88
C VAL A 69 4.10 1.05 -0.98
N GLU A 70 3.67 1.33 -2.21
CA GLU A 70 2.32 1.82 -2.46
C GLU A 70 1.38 0.63 -2.56
N THR A 71 0.41 0.58 -1.65
CA THR A 71 -0.65 -0.44 -1.69
C THR A 71 -1.90 0.19 -2.30
N ALA A 72 -2.89 -0.64 -2.62
CA ALA A 72 -4.21 -0.15 -3.02
C ALA A 72 -4.88 0.77 -1.98
N ARG A 73 -4.38 0.89 -0.74
CA ARG A 73 -4.95 1.76 0.31
C ARG A 73 -4.10 2.97 0.62
N GLY A 74 -2.95 3.13 -0.03
CA GLY A 74 -1.95 4.14 0.26
C GLY A 74 -0.60 3.54 0.65
N GLU A 75 0.26 4.39 1.22
CA GLU A 75 1.63 4.02 1.59
C GLU A 75 1.69 3.07 2.79
N PHE A 76 2.19 1.86 2.56
CA PHE A 76 2.52 0.89 3.59
C PHE A 76 4.02 0.91 3.90
N GLY A 77 4.37 1.14 5.17
CA GLY A 77 5.76 1.21 5.61
C GLY A 77 6.12 0.08 6.57
N VAL A 78 7.36 -0.40 6.51
CA VAL A 78 7.92 -1.35 7.46
C VAL A 78 9.22 -0.79 8.02
N TYR A 79 9.26 -0.64 9.33
CA TYR A 79 10.43 -0.20 10.08
C TYR A 79 10.98 -1.36 10.90
N ILE A 80 12.27 -1.67 10.72
CA ILE A 80 12.94 -2.81 11.33
C ILE A 80 14.18 -2.32 12.08
N ILE A 81 14.37 -2.79 13.30
CA ILE A 81 15.62 -2.67 14.06
C ILE A 81 16.21 -4.06 14.20
N SER A 82 17.47 -4.23 13.81
CA SER A 82 18.21 -5.48 13.91
C SER A 82 19.46 -5.30 14.75
N GLU A 83 19.74 -6.26 15.64
CA GLU A 83 20.96 -6.32 16.46
C GLU A 83 21.99 -7.34 15.94
N GLY A 84 21.83 -7.85 14.69
CA GLY A 84 22.72 -8.87 14.13
C GLY A 84 22.26 -10.32 14.35
N GLY A 85 21.07 -10.50 14.92
CA GLY A 85 20.47 -11.80 15.22
C GLY A 85 19.75 -12.45 14.03
N THR A 86 19.17 -13.63 14.30
CA THR A 86 18.26 -14.32 13.37
C THR A 86 16.84 -13.75 13.40
N THR A 87 16.48 -13.09 14.50
CA THR A 87 15.22 -12.36 14.67
C THR A 87 15.50 -10.86 14.79
N PRO A 88 14.67 -10.00 14.18
CA PRO A 88 14.77 -8.57 14.38
C PRO A 88 14.42 -8.21 15.83
N TYR A 89 15.07 -7.16 16.35
CA TYR A 89 14.80 -6.63 17.68
C TYR A 89 13.42 -5.96 17.74
N ARG A 90 13.08 -5.21 16.69
CA ARG A 90 11.77 -4.55 16.57
C ARG A 90 11.31 -4.57 15.12
N ILE A 91 10.01 -4.80 14.91
CA ILE A 91 9.32 -4.55 13.66
C ILE A 91 8.15 -3.62 13.97
N LYS A 92 8.04 -2.51 13.25
CA LYS A 92 6.84 -1.66 13.26
C LYS A 92 6.28 -1.58 11.84
N PHE A 93 5.03 -1.98 11.71
CA PHE A 93 4.24 -1.75 10.51
C PHE A 93 3.58 -0.38 10.62
N ARG A 94 3.64 0.39 9.54
CA ARG A 94 2.85 1.61 9.33
C ARG A 94 1.84 1.28 8.24
N SER A 95 0.63 0.98 8.66
CA SER A 95 -0.49 0.78 7.75
C SER A 95 -1.07 2.10 7.24
N PRO A 96 -1.54 2.15 5.99
CA PRO A 96 -2.27 3.31 5.49
C PRO A 96 -3.62 3.44 6.20
N GLY A 97 -4.27 2.32 6.55
CA GLY A 97 -5.60 2.29 7.16
C GLY A 97 -5.70 3.09 8.47
N PHE A 98 -4.66 3.03 9.32
CA PHE A 98 -4.62 3.81 10.56
C PHE A 98 -4.62 5.32 10.29
N SER A 99 -3.84 5.76 9.29
CA SER A 99 -3.78 7.18 8.91
C SER A 99 -5.08 7.63 8.26
N ASN A 100 -5.65 6.82 7.36
CA ASN A 100 -6.93 7.11 6.70
C ASN A 100 -8.09 7.22 7.70
N LEU A 101 -8.13 6.34 8.70
CA LEU A 101 -9.16 6.34 9.74
C LEU A 101 -9.15 7.64 10.55
N SER A 102 -7.98 8.25 10.77
CA SER A 102 -7.87 9.49 11.55
C SER A 102 -8.68 10.65 10.94
N ALA A 103 -8.88 10.66 9.62
CA ALA A 103 -9.66 11.66 8.91
C ALA A 103 -11.18 11.44 9.02
N LEU A 104 -11.65 10.26 9.45
CA LEU A 104 -13.07 9.90 9.44
C LEU A 104 -13.95 10.90 10.20
N ASN A 105 -13.50 11.32 11.39
CA ASN A 105 -14.25 12.29 12.21
C ASN A 105 -14.40 13.64 11.50
N HIS A 106 -13.38 14.08 10.77
CA HIS A 106 -13.45 15.33 10.02
C HIS A 106 -14.40 15.22 8.82
N MET A 107 -14.34 14.11 8.08
CA MET A 107 -15.19 13.88 6.90
C MET A 107 -16.66 13.62 7.24
N ALA A 108 -16.95 12.98 8.38
CA ALA A 108 -18.32 12.62 8.76
C ALA A 108 -19.07 13.75 9.49
N LYS A 109 -18.37 14.79 9.96
CA LYS A 109 -18.97 15.85 10.77
C LYS A 109 -19.96 16.67 9.94
N GLY A 110 -21.21 16.73 10.39
CA GLY A 110 -22.29 17.45 9.71
C GLY A 110 -23.08 16.61 8.70
N SER A 111 -22.65 15.38 8.44
CA SER A 111 -23.33 14.42 7.57
C SER A 111 -24.39 13.61 8.32
N LYS A 112 -25.23 12.85 7.61
CA LYS A 112 -26.23 11.98 8.23
C LYS A 112 -25.58 10.68 8.73
N ILE A 113 -26.24 10.01 9.68
CA ILE A 113 -25.79 8.69 10.16
C ILE A 113 -25.70 7.68 9.02
N GLY A 114 -26.61 7.74 8.04
CA GLY A 114 -26.55 6.88 6.84
C GLY A 114 -25.31 7.12 5.98
N ASP A 115 -24.83 8.37 5.93
CA ASP A 115 -23.65 8.75 5.13
C ASP A 115 -22.36 8.24 5.78
N LEU A 116 -22.36 7.98 7.10
CA LEU A 116 -21.20 7.43 7.81
C LEU A 116 -20.75 6.11 7.19
N ILE A 117 -21.70 5.23 6.82
CA ILE A 117 -21.40 3.94 6.18
C ILE A 117 -20.74 4.16 4.80
N ALA A 118 -21.25 5.09 4.01
CA ALA A 118 -20.67 5.41 2.71
C ALA A 118 -19.25 5.99 2.85
N ILE A 119 -19.06 6.93 3.77
CA ILE A 119 -17.74 7.53 4.04
C ILE A 119 -16.75 6.46 4.50
N MET A 120 -17.13 5.63 5.48
CA MET A 120 -16.30 4.52 5.96
C MET A 120 -15.96 3.53 4.85
N GLY A 121 -16.94 3.17 4.00
CA GLY A 121 -16.72 2.27 2.87
C GLY A 121 -15.70 2.80 1.88
N THR A 122 -15.72 4.11 1.59
CA THR A 122 -14.76 4.72 0.65
C THR A 122 -13.32 4.78 1.16
N LEU A 123 -13.08 4.59 2.47
CA LEU A 123 -11.74 4.51 3.05
C LEU A 123 -11.12 3.11 2.98
N ASP A 124 -11.91 2.09 2.60
CA ASP A 124 -11.47 0.69 2.48
C ASP A 124 -10.75 0.19 3.75
N LEU A 125 -11.42 0.34 4.89
CA LEU A 125 -10.88 0.04 6.20
C LEU A 125 -10.76 -1.48 6.44
N VAL A 126 -9.56 -1.93 6.75
CA VAL A 126 -9.26 -3.32 7.16
C VAL A 126 -8.85 -3.30 8.62
N ILE A 127 -9.75 -3.73 9.52
CA ILE A 127 -9.54 -3.62 10.98
C ILE A 127 -8.24 -4.32 11.45
N PRO A 128 -7.90 -5.54 10.99
CA PRO A 128 -6.65 -6.20 11.40
C PRO A 128 -5.36 -5.47 11.00
N ASP A 129 -5.43 -4.53 10.04
CA ASP A 129 -4.30 -3.70 9.61
C ASP A 129 -4.14 -2.45 10.51
N ILE A 130 -5.23 -2.02 11.14
CA ILE A 130 -5.28 -0.81 11.98
C ILE A 130 -4.86 -1.12 13.43
N ASP A 131 -5.16 -2.33 13.92
CA ASP A 131 -4.99 -2.75 15.31
C ASP A 131 -3.53 -3.14 15.71
N ARG A 132 -2.51 -2.70 14.95
CA ARG A 132 -1.11 -3.17 15.06
C ARG A 132 -0.12 -2.25 15.79
#